data_AF-A0A4P5T2K6-F1
#
_entry.id   AF-A0A4P5T2K6-F1
#
_cell.length_a   1.000
_cell.length_b   1.000
_cell.length_c   1.000
_cell.angle_alpha   90.00
_cell.angle_beta   90.00
_cell.angle_gamma   90.00
#
_symmetry.space_group_name_H-M   'P 1'
#
loop_
_entity.id
_entity.type
_entity.pdbx_description
1 polymer ?
#
loop_
_entity_poly.entity_id
_entity_poly.type
_entity_poly.pdbx_seq_one_letter_code
_entity_poly.pdbx_strand_id
1 'polypeptide(L)'
;MKLKIQFVLSKSSGCLPNISLISKGLRSIDYIKSCMRFVPAFEDVEDMILDWILIDHGLGNMSFDGDKLVGYPMPIIEFTLDEACFLENTEAKTHFLHGVWESAYAFVLPGVNDNDPYYFEDHNGYTKILE
;
A
#
# COMPACT_ATOMS: atom_id res chain seq x y z
N MET A 1 -27.12 -2.74 -0.78
CA MET A 1 -26.63 -2.65 0.61
C MET A 1 -25.13 -2.33 0.55
N LYS A 2 -24.47 -2.00 1.67
CA LYS A 2 -23.05 -1.64 1.69
C LYS A 2 -22.27 -2.70 2.44
N LEU A 3 -21.17 -3.15 1.85
CA LEU A 3 -20.25 -4.10 2.46
C LEU A 3 -18.96 -3.38 2.85
N LYS A 4 -18.47 -3.61 4.07
CA LYS A 4 -17.15 -3.10 4.49
C LYS A 4 -16.12 -4.22 4.44
N ILE A 5 -14.99 -3.94 3.81
CA ILE A 5 -13.87 -4.88 3.72
C ILE A 5 -12.59 -4.18 4.13
N GLN A 6 -11.81 -4.84 4.99
CA GLN A 6 -10.47 -4.44 5.35
C GLN A 6 -9.47 -5.26 4.54
N PHE A 7 -8.55 -4.60 3.86
CA PHE A 7 -7.39 -5.21 3.24
C PHE A 7 -6.14 -4.92 4.07
N VAL A 8 -5.39 -5.97 4.40
CA VAL A 8 -4.17 -5.89 5.20
C VAL A 8 -3.01 -6.35 4.36
N LEU A 9 -2.06 -5.46 4.11
CA LEU A 9 -0.80 -5.85 3.51
C LEU A 9 0.06 -6.54 4.57
N SER A 10 0.53 -7.75 4.28
CA SER A 10 1.20 -8.63 5.23
C SER A 10 2.66 -8.91 4.89
N LYS A 11 3.04 -8.83 3.60
CA LYS A 11 4.41 -9.11 3.16
C LYS A 11 4.76 -8.33 1.89
N SER A 12 4.89 -7.02 2.05
CA SER A 12 5.46 -6.17 1.01
C SER A 12 6.84 -6.67 0.61
N SER A 13 7.01 -6.83 -0.70
CA SER A 13 8.24 -7.21 -1.37
C SER A 13 8.75 -6.04 -2.20
N GLY A 14 10.06 -5.94 -2.36
CA GLY A 14 10.68 -4.83 -3.09
C GLY A 14 12.13 -4.61 -2.67
N CYS A 15 12.82 -3.76 -3.41
CA CYS A 15 14.18 -3.36 -3.06
C CYS A 15 14.12 -2.16 -2.10
N LEU A 16 14.74 -2.30 -0.93
CA LEU A 16 14.89 -1.17 -0.03
C LEU A 16 15.81 -0.11 -0.66
N PRO A 17 15.44 1.17 -0.58
CA PRO A 17 16.23 2.24 -1.18
C PRO A 17 17.61 2.33 -0.52
N ASN A 18 18.63 2.63 -1.33
CA ASN A 18 19.97 2.88 -0.81
C ASN A 18 20.00 4.25 -0.11
N ILE A 19 19.84 4.24 1.21
CA ILE A 19 19.77 5.47 2.02
C ILE A 19 21.06 6.28 2.05
N SER A 20 22.19 5.73 1.57
CA SER A 20 23.42 6.50 1.40
C SER A 20 23.26 7.69 0.44
N LEU A 21 22.28 7.62 -0.47
CA LEU A 21 21.92 8.67 -1.42
C LEU A 21 21.23 9.88 -0.74
N ILE A 22 20.73 9.70 0.49
CA ILE A 22 20.10 10.77 1.26
C ILE A 22 21.19 11.57 1.96
N SER A 23 21.10 12.90 1.87
CA SER A 23 22.02 13.79 2.59
C SER A 23 21.95 13.53 4.10
N LYS A 24 23.08 13.53 4.80
CA LYS A 24 23.15 13.13 6.22
C LYS A 24 22.18 13.90 7.13
N GLY A 25 21.89 15.16 6.81
CA GLY A 25 20.94 16.00 7.57
C GLY A 25 19.47 15.62 7.39
N LEU A 26 19.14 14.84 6.36
CA LEU A 26 17.78 14.38 6.05
C LEU A 26 17.56 12.89 6.37
N ARG A 27 18.55 12.20 6.93
CA ARG A 27 18.46 10.77 7.30
C ARG A 27 17.69 10.59 8.61
N SER A 28 16.39 10.90 8.58
CA SER A 28 15.46 10.55 9.65
C SER A 28 14.41 9.60 9.12
N ILE A 29 13.87 8.75 10.01
CA ILE A 29 12.81 7.82 9.61
C ILE A 29 11.56 8.61 9.18
N ASP A 30 11.29 9.76 9.81
CA ASP A 30 10.17 10.63 9.47
C ASP A 30 10.31 11.19 8.06
N TYR A 31 11.53 11.57 7.65
CA TYR A 31 11.78 12.01 6.28
C TYR A 31 11.56 10.87 5.27
N ILE A 32 12.08 9.66 5.55
CA ILE A 32 11.82 8.48 4.71
C ILE A 32 10.33 8.24 4.55
N LYS A 33 9.58 8.25 5.67
CA LYS A 33 8.12 8.05 5.67
C LYS A 33 7.40 9.12 4.85
N SER A 34 7.85 10.37 4.92
CA SER A 34 7.28 11.46 4.11
C SER A 34 7.54 11.32 2.61
N CYS A 35 8.57 10.57 2.22
CA CYS A 35 8.89 10.24 0.83
C CYS A 35 8.11 9.03 0.29
N MET A 36 7.28 8.41 1.13
CA MET A 36 6.49 7.25 0.77
C MET A 36 5.04 7.66 0.50
N ARG A 37 4.45 7.12 -0.57
CA ARG A 37 3.02 7.30 -0.88
C ARG A 37 2.37 5.97 -1.26
N PHE A 38 1.14 5.78 -0.82
CA PHE A 38 0.31 4.69 -1.31
C PHE A 38 -0.16 4.99 -2.74
N VAL A 39 -0.08 3.99 -3.62
CA VAL A 39 -0.47 4.06 -5.03
C VAL A 39 -1.59 3.02 -5.22
N PRO A 40 -2.86 3.46 -5.22
CA PRO A 40 -3.97 2.55 -5.47
C PRO A 40 -3.97 2.10 -6.94
N ALA A 41 -4.24 0.81 -7.16
CA ALA A 41 -4.44 0.21 -8.48
C ALA A 41 -5.90 -0.24 -8.64
N PHE A 42 -6.83 0.70 -8.49
CA PHE A 42 -8.28 0.39 -8.43
C PHE A 42 -9.00 0.54 -9.77
N GLU A 43 -8.29 0.86 -10.84
CA GLU A 43 -8.85 1.24 -12.14
C GLU A 43 -9.84 0.19 -12.68
N ASP A 44 -9.55 -1.09 -12.49
CA ASP A 44 -10.39 -2.20 -12.95
C ASP A 44 -11.59 -2.51 -12.05
N VAL A 45 -11.66 -1.92 -10.85
CA VAL A 45 -12.67 -2.21 -9.82
C VAL A 45 -13.30 -0.95 -9.20
N GLU A 46 -13.10 0.22 -9.81
CA GLU A 46 -13.57 1.51 -9.30
C GLU A 46 -15.10 1.55 -9.21
N ASP A 47 -15.80 0.87 -10.11
CA ASP A 47 -17.27 0.75 -10.13
C ASP A 47 -17.83 -0.01 -8.92
N MET A 48 -17.03 -0.88 -8.31
CA MET A 48 -17.39 -1.64 -7.12
C MET A 48 -17.15 -0.86 -5.83
N ILE A 49 -16.24 0.11 -5.85
CA ILE A 49 -15.76 0.85 -4.67
C ILE A 49 -16.58 2.14 -4.51
N LEU A 50 -17.41 2.18 -3.47
CA LEU A 50 -18.16 3.38 -3.12
C LEU A 50 -17.30 4.40 -2.37
N ASP A 51 -16.36 3.92 -1.55
CA ASP A 51 -15.41 4.74 -0.79
C ASP A 51 -14.23 3.89 -0.29
N TRP A 52 -13.09 4.52 0.03
CA TRP A 52 -11.95 3.86 0.66
C TRP A 52 -11.13 4.80 1.53
N ILE A 53 -10.52 4.26 2.57
CA ILE A 53 -9.63 5.00 3.48
C ILE A 53 -8.41 4.15 3.88
N LEU A 54 -7.26 4.81 4.03
CA LEU A 54 -6.10 4.23 4.72
C LEU A 54 -6.32 4.33 6.24
N ILE A 55 -6.56 3.20 6.88
CA ILE A 55 -6.70 3.09 8.34
C ILE A 55 -5.33 3.15 9.01
N ASP A 56 -4.34 2.50 8.40
CA ASP A 56 -2.94 2.54 8.81
C ASP A 56 -2.08 2.68 7.55
N HIS A 57 -1.14 3.62 7.56
CA HIS A 57 -0.17 3.78 6.48
C HIS A 57 0.86 2.65 6.44
N GLY A 58 0.93 1.80 7.46
CA GLY A 58 1.79 0.62 7.49
C GLY A 58 3.26 0.94 7.68
N LEU A 59 3.60 2.19 8.01
CA LEU A 59 4.97 2.67 8.11
C LEU A 59 5.55 2.53 9.53
N GLY A 60 4.72 2.16 10.52
CA GLY A 60 5.10 2.12 11.93
C GLY A 60 6.32 1.25 12.24
N ASN A 61 6.47 0.14 11.52
CA ASN A 61 7.53 -0.86 11.76
C ASN A 61 8.85 -0.56 11.05
N MET A 62 8.95 0.56 10.35
CA MET A 62 10.18 0.96 9.65
C MET A 62 11.16 1.65 10.59
N SER A 63 12.43 1.28 10.52
CA SER A 63 13.49 1.82 11.37
C SER A 63 14.85 1.80 10.67
N PHE A 64 15.87 2.35 11.34
CA PHE A 64 17.26 2.23 10.92
C PHE A 64 18.01 1.22 11.80
N ASP A 65 18.75 0.32 11.15
CA ASP A 65 19.80 -0.49 11.76
C ASP A 65 21.15 0.01 11.23
N GLY A 66 21.79 0.91 11.97
CA GLY A 66 22.95 1.67 11.49
C GLY A 66 22.61 2.53 10.27
N ASP A 67 23.32 2.29 9.15
CA ASP A 67 23.10 2.95 7.86
C ASP A 67 22.17 2.14 6.93
N LYS A 68 21.32 1.25 7.47
CA LYS A 68 20.37 0.45 6.68
C LYS A 68 18.94 0.73 7.12
N LEU A 69 18.06 0.94 6.15
CA LEU A 69 16.63 0.93 6.37
C LEU A 69 16.18 -0.52 6.59
N VAL A 70 15.36 -0.75 7.61
CA VAL A 70 14.77 -2.06 7.91
C VAL A 70 13.26 -1.91 8.01
N GLY A 71 12.54 -2.93 7.54
CA GLY A 71 11.09 -2.95 7.50
C GLY A 71 10.52 -2.51 6.15
N TYR A 72 9.28 -2.92 5.90
CA TYR A 72 8.53 -2.61 4.69
C TYR A 72 7.18 -1.96 5.05
N PRO A 73 6.63 -1.12 4.17
CA PRO A 73 5.29 -0.57 4.37
C PRO A 73 4.24 -1.69 4.35
N MET A 74 3.35 -1.76 5.34
CA MET A 74 2.27 -2.74 5.43
C MET A 74 0.93 -2.06 5.71
N PRO A 75 0.39 -1.27 4.76
CA PRO A 75 -0.81 -0.48 5.00
C PRO A 75 -2.03 -1.35 5.25
N ILE A 76 -3.01 -0.73 5.89
CA ILE A 76 -4.33 -1.29 6.12
C ILE A 76 -5.33 -0.33 5.47
N ILE A 77 -6.13 -0.88 4.55
CA ILE A 77 -7.11 -0.12 3.78
C ILE A 77 -8.49 -0.64 4.15
N GLU A 78 -9.44 0.25 4.40
CA GLU A 78 -10.86 -0.10 4.51
C GLU A 78 -11.58 0.38 3.25
N PHE A 79 -12.34 -0.52 2.64
CA PHE A 79 -13.19 -0.27 1.49
C PHE A 79 -14.66 -0.36 1.89
N THR A 80 -15.47 0.54 1.35
CA THR A 80 -16.93 0.40 1.32
C THR A 80 -17.34 0.03 -0.10
N LEU A 81 -17.93 -1.14 -0.27
CA LEU A 81 -18.32 -1.69 -1.56
C LEU A 81 -19.84 -1.72 -1.74
N ASP A 82 -20.29 -1.71 -2.99
CA ASP A 82 -21.65 -2.11 -3.31
C ASP A 82 -21.80 -3.63 -3.14
N GLU A 83 -22.58 -4.03 -2.14
CA GLU A 83 -22.77 -5.43 -1.78
C GLU A 83 -23.42 -6.26 -2.90
N ALA A 84 -24.32 -5.66 -3.69
CA ALA A 84 -24.98 -6.38 -4.78
C ALA A 84 -23.95 -6.75 -5.86
N CYS A 85 -23.09 -5.79 -6.22
CA CYS A 85 -22.00 -6.01 -7.18
C CYS A 85 -21.00 -7.07 -6.69
N PHE A 86 -20.66 -7.03 -5.40
CA PHE A 86 -19.68 -7.92 -4.80
C PHE A 86 -20.17 -9.37 -4.61
N LEU A 87 -21.45 -9.58 -4.28
CA LEU A 87 -22.01 -10.91 -3.98
C LEU A 87 -22.55 -11.66 -5.19
N GLU A 88 -23.04 -10.95 -6.21
CA GLU A 88 -23.67 -11.59 -7.37
C GLU A 88 -22.66 -12.18 -8.36
N ASN A 89 -21.38 -11.79 -8.26
CA ASN A 89 -20.37 -12.16 -9.23
C ASN A 89 -19.06 -12.65 -8.57
N THR A 90 -18.83 -13.97 -8.62
CA THR A 90 -17.59 -14.59 -8.14
C THR A 90 -16.34 -14.05 -8.85
N GLU A 91 -16.48 -13.64 -10.11
CA GLU A 91 -15.40 -13.02 -10.90
C GLU A 91 -15.09 -11.61 -10.39
N ALA A 92 -16.12 -10.83 -10.03
CA ALA A 92 -15.96 -9.49 -9.45
C ALA A 92 -15.21 -9.53 -8.11
N LYS A 93 -15.45 -10.56 -7.29
CA LYS A 93 -14.67 -10.79 -6.07
C LYS A 93 -13.19 -11.05 -6.36
N THR A 94 -12.88 -11.89 -7.35
CA THR A 94 -11.50 -12.17 -7.75
C THR A 94 -10.82 -10.91 -8.32
N HIS A 95 -11.52 -10.15 -9.17
CA HIS A 95 -11.01 -8.90 -9.73
C HIS A 95 -10.75 -7.85 -8.65
N PHE A 96 -11.67 -7.70 -7.68
CA PHE A 96 -11.47 -6.80 -6.55
C PHE A 96 -10.23 -7.18 -5.75
N LEU A 97 -10.06 -8.47 -5.42
CA LEU A 97 -8.88 -8.93 -4.71
C LEU A 97 -7.60 -8.70 -5.51
N HIS A 98 -7.62 -8.96 -6.82
CA HIS A 98 -6.46 -8.75 -7.70
C HIS A 98 -6.09 -7.27 -7.83
N GLY A 99 -7.03 -6.37 -8.15
CA GLY A 99 -6.73 -4.93 -8.28
C GLY A 99 -6.24 -4.32 -6.97
N VAL A 100 -6.79 -4.76 -5.84
CA VAL A 100 -6.28 -4.34 -4.53
C VAL A 100 -4.88 -4.90 -4.24
N TRP A 101 -4.55 -6.11 -4.71
CA TRP A 101 -3.20 -6.69 -4.59
C TRP A 101 -2.16 -6.03 -5.49
N GLU A 102 -2.57 -5.45 -6.61
CA GLU A 102 -1.70 -4.67 -7.50
C GLU A 102 -1.38 -3.27 -6.95
N SER A 103 -2.08 -2.85 -5.90
CA SER A 103 -1.75 -1.60 -5.22
C SER A 103 -0.38 -1.70 -4.54
N ALA A 104 0.38 -0.60 -4.58
CA ALA A 104 1.75 -0.57 -4.11
C ALA A 104 2.02 0.63 -3.19
N TYR A 105 3.11 0.56 -2.44
CA TYR A 105 3.73 1.76 -1.87
C TYR A 105 4.87 2.21 -2.76
N ALA A 106 4.88 3.47 -3.16
CA ALA A 106 6.00 4.07 -3.89
C ALA A 106 6.88 4.88 -2.92
N PHE A 107 8.19 4.74 -3.04
CA PHE A 107 9.19 5.59 -2.39
C PHE A 107 9.87 6.48 -3.43
N VAL A 108 9.66 7.78 -3.27
CA VAL A 108 10.22 8.84 -4.12
C VAL A 108 11.03 9.78 -3.25
N LEU A 109 12.34 9.71 -3.41
CA LEU A 109 13.28 10.65 -2.83
C LEU A 109 13.46 11.84 -3.80
N PRO A 110 13.01 13.05 -3.41
CA PRO A 110 13.06 14.20 -4.28
C PRO A 110 14.47 14.49 -4.79
N GLY A 111 14.62 14.64 -6.12
CA GLY A 111 15.89 14.94 -6.78
C GLY A 111 16.82 13.74 -6.95
N VAL A 112 16.43 12.53 -6.55
CA VAL A 112 17.24 11.31 -6.68
C VAL A 112 16.59 10.30 -7.60
N ASN A 113 15.32 9.97 -7.37
CA ASN A 113 14.62 8.95 -8.13
C ASN A 113 13.20 9.37 -8.54
N ASP A 114 13.01 10.66 -8.82
CA ASP A 114 11.72 11.22 -9.24
C ASP A 114 11.12 10.50 -10.46
N ASN A 115 11.98 10.04 -11.36
CA ASN A 115 11.59 9.35 -12.60
C ASN A 115 11.58 7.82 -12.48
N ASP A 116 12.09 7.26 -11.38
CA ASP A 116 12.20 5.81 -11.17
C ASP A 116 11.96 5.44 -9.69
N PRO A 117 10.69 5.49 -9.22
CA PRO A 117 10.34 5.20 -7.84
C PRO A 117 10.64 3.75 -7.45
N TYR A 118 10.97 3.52 -6.18
CA TYR A 118 10.99 2.16 -5.64
C TYR A 118 9.57 1.76 -5.28
N TYR A 119 9.11 0.62 -5.77
CA TYR A 119 7.78 0.09 -5.45
C TYR A 119 7.87 -1.06 -4.44
N PHE A 120 6.91 -1.06 -3.52
CA PHE A 120 6.68 -2.11 -2.53
C PHE A 120 5.30 -2.71 -2.81
N GLU A 121 5.31 -3.91 -3.36
CA GLU A 121 4.11 -4.65 -3.77
C GLU A 121 3.85 -5.79 -2.79
N ASP A 122 2.59 -6.07 -2.48
CA ASP A 122 2.22 -7.18 -1.61
C ASP A 122 1.37 -8.23 -2.32
N HIS A 123 2.01 -9.34 -2.65
CA HIS A 123 1.33 -10.50 -3.24
C HIS A 123 0.79 -11.49 -2.20
N ASN A 124 0.84 -11.16 -0.90
CA ASN A 124 0.37 -12.03 0.18
C ASN A 124 -0.58 -11.31 1.15
N GLY A 125 -1.17 -10.19 0.75
CA GLY A 125 -2.16 -9.49 1.57
C GLY A 125 -3.42 -10.33 1.77
N TYR A 126 -4.19 -10.03 2.81
CA TYR A 126 -5.45 -10.72 3.09
C TYR A 126 -6.59 -9.74 3.34
N THR A 127 -7.80 -10.15 2.95
CA THR A 127 -9.03 -9.40 3.18
C THR A 127 -9.83 -9.96 4.35
N LYS A 128 -10.46 -9.07 5.11
CA LYS A 128 -11.42 -9.38 6.16
C LYS A 128 -12.70 -8.57 5.95
N ILE A 129 -13.85 -9.23 5.96
CA ILE A 129 -15.15 -8.53 5.96
C ILE A 129 -15.41 -7.97 7.36
N LEU A 130 -15.83 -6.71 7.43
CA LEU A 130 -16.22 -6.03 8.66
C LEU A 130 -17.76 -6.05 8.71
N GLU A 131 -18.32 -6.79 9.68
CA GLU A 131 -19.78 -6.89 9.91
C GLU A 131 -20.45 -5.54 10.21
#